data_AF-A0A964RUZ1-F1
#
_entry.id   AF-A0A964RUZ1-F1
#
_cell.length_a   1.000
_cell.length_b   1.000
_cell.length_c   1.000
_cell.angle_alpha   90.00
_cell.angle_beta   90.00
_cell.angle_gamma   90.00
#
_symmetry.space_group_name_H-M   'P 1'
#
loop_
_entity.id
_entity.type
_entity.pdbx_description
1 polymer ?
#
loop_
_entity_poly.entity_id
_entity_poly.type
_entity_poly.pdbx_seq_one_letter_code
_entity_poly.pdbx_strand_id
1 'polypeptide(L)'
;MMTIGCPKTKDTEIEWEPRNSISSTSAEKISSLPLEKEDWQEFIETANLVFENVLDRIEPARPVLVRELWDAEKYIYEVLRPEMLPIDRDYALSLIEAFLVHHVIGLAVETEK
;
A
#
# COMPACT_ATOMS: atom_id res chain seq x y z
N MET A 1 -59.65 -1.54 20.77
CA MET A 1 -59.00 -1.23 19.48
C MET A 1 -57.96 -0.15 19.73
N MET A 2 -56.68 -0.51 19.67
CA MET A 2 -55.58 0.44 19.53
C MET A 2 -54.58 -0.18 18.57
N THR A 3 -54.55 0.31 17.34
CA THR A 3 -53.51 0.01 16.36
C THR A 3 -52.35 0.95 16.62
N ILE A 4 -51.21 0.40 17.03
CA ILE A 4 -49.96 1.15 17.18
C ILE A 4 -49.40 1.33 15.76
N GLY A 5 -49.43 2.56 15.26
CA GLY A 5 -48.82 2.91 13.98
C GLY A 5 -47.31 2.93 14.10
N CYS A 6 -46.61 2.17 13.25
CA CYS A 6 -45.17 2.25 13.12
C CYS A 6 -44.77 3.64 12.59
N PRO A 7 -43.82 4.35 13.22
CA PRO A 7 -43.27 5.58 12.65
C PRO A 7 -42.45 5.22 11.39
N LYS A 8 -42.78 5.90 10.28
CA LYS A 8 -42.03 5.81 9.01
C LYS A 8 -40.62 6.35 9.23
N THR A 9 -39.62 5.46 9.30
CA THR A 9 -38.22 5.83 9.12
C THR A 9 -38.05 6.28 7.67
N LYS A 10 -37.57 7.51 7.48
CA LYS A 10 -37.22 8.03 6.16
C LYS A 10 -35.92 7.34 5.76
N ASP A 11 -36.02 6.39 4.85
CA ASP A 11 -34.86 5.83 4.16
C ASP A 11 -34.20 6.98 3.41
N THR A 12 -33.11 7.49 3.98
CA THR A 12 -32.26 8.48 3.29
C THR A 12 -31.36 7.64 2.41
N GLU A 13 -31.81 7.45 1.18
CA GLU A 13 -31.08 6.83 0.09
C GLU A 13 -29.81 7.66 -0.13
N ILE A 14 -28.67 7.16 0.36
CA ILE A 14 -27.37 7.74 0.04
C ILE A 14 -27.08 7.33 -1.40
N GLU A 15 -27.42 8.23 -2.32
CA GLU A 15 -27.03 8.18 -3.72
C GLU A 15 -25.50 8.27 -3.78
N TRP A 16 -24.85 7.13 -3.95
CA TRP A 16 -23.42 7.07 -4.21
C TRP A 16 -23.19 7.49 -5.65
N GLU A 17 -22.93 8.78 -5.87
CA GLU A 17 -22.37 9.24 -7.13
C GLU A 17 -21.10 8.43 -7.41
N PRO A 18 -21.02 7.68 -8.53
CA PRO A 18 -19.81 6.96 -8.88
C PRO A 18 -18.70 8.00 -9.02
N ARG A 19 -17.64 7.83 -8.21
CA ARG A 19 -16.49 8.73 -8.19
C ARG A 19 -16.03 8.92 -9.64
N ASN A 20 -16.20 10.17 -10.07
CA ASN A 20 -15.86 10.73 -11.36
C ASN A 20 -14.63 10.04 -11.96
N SER A 21 -14.84 9.41 -13.13
CA SER A 21 -13.84 9.00 -14.12
C SER A 21 -12.39 9.09 -13.62
N ILE A 22 -11.89 8.00 -13.03
CA ILE A 22 -10.45 7.74 -13.11
C ILE A 22 -10.20 7.61 -14.60
N SER A 23 -9.60 8.67 -15.16
CA SER A 23 -9.04 8.69 -16.51
C SER A 23 -8.44 7.32 -16.77
N SER A 24 -9.00 6.61 -17.75
CA SER A 24 -8.44 5.38 -18.28
C SER A 24 -7.18 5.75 -19.06
N THR A 25 -6.17 6.27 -18.36
CA THR A 25 -4.79 6.06 -18.74
C THR A 25 -4.66 4.55 -18.77
N SER A 26 -4.37 3.99 -19.94
CA SER A 26 -4.14 2.56 -20.11
C SER A 26 -3.26 2.09 -18.96
N ALA A 27 -3.83 1.27 -18.06
CA ALA A 27 -3.15 0.67 -16.93
C ALA A 27 -1.80 0.12 -17.39
N GLU A 28 -0.72 0.86 -17.11
CA GLU A 28 0.63 0.43 -17.44
C GLU A 28 0.89 -0.84 -16.63
N LYS A 29 1.41 -1.87 -17.31
CA LYS A 29 1.62 -3.17 -16.68
C LYS A 29 3.10 -3.43 -16.53
N ILE A 30 3.47 -3.93 -15.37
CA ILE A 30 4.77 -4.58 -15.20
C ILE A 30 4.65 -5.98 -15.82
N SER A 31 5.44 -6.26 -16.85
CA SER A 31 5.45 -7.53 -17.56
C SER A 31 6.66 -8.42 -17.27
N SER A 32 7.70 -7.87 -16.68
CA SER A 32 8.97 -8.57 -16.45
C SER A 32 9.67 -8.08 -15.18
N LEU A 33 10.53 -8.96 -14.65
CA LEU A 33 11.51 -8.62 -13.63
C LEU A 33 12.91 -8.97 -14.20
N PRO A 34 13.95 -8.15 -13.96
CA PRO A 34 13.94 -6.92 -13.17
C PRO A 34 13.08 -5.81 -13.79
N LEU A 35 12.71 -4.82 -12.98
CA LEU A 35 11.92 -3.68 -13.45
C LEU A 35 12.70 -2.86 -14.48
N GLU A 36 11.99 -2.29 -15.44
CA GLU A 36 12.55 -1.27 -16.33
C GLU A 36 13.00 -0.05 -15.51
N LYS A 37 13.94 0.73 -16.04
CA LYS A 37 14.62 1.78 -15.27
C LYS A 37 13.65 2.80 -14.67
N GLU A 38 12.65 3.20 -15.44
CA GLU A 38 11.64 4.19 -15.04
C GLU A 38 10.77 3.65 -13.89
N ASP A 39 10.28 2.42 -14.02
CA ASP A 39 9.50 1.75 -12.97
C ASP A 39 10.33 1.49 -11.73
N TRP A 40 11.56 1.03 -11.91
CA TRP A 40 12.50 0.80 -10.82
C TRP A 40 12.68 2.04 -9.95
N GLN A 41 12.91 3.20 -10.58
CA GLN A 41 13.11 4.44 -9.86
C GLN A 41 11.86 4.84 -9.05
N GLU A 42 10.67 4.75 -9.66
CA GLU A 42 9.42 5.11 -8.96
C GLU A 42 9.11 4.19 -7.79
N PHE A 43 9.35 2.88 -7.95
CA PHE A 43 9.14 1.91 -6.87
C PHE A 43 10.10 2.16 -5.69
N ILE A 44 11.36 2.50 -5.97
CA ILE A 44 12.36 2.84 -4.94
C ILE A 44 11.97 4.12 -4.21
N GLU A 45 11.60 5.17 -4.94
CA GLU A 45 11.17 6.44 -4.34
C GLU A 45 9.94 6.24 -3.45
N THR A 46 8.95 5.47 -3.94
CA THR A 46 7.73 5.15 -3.20
C THR A 46 8.03 4.32 -1.95
N ALA A 47 8.83 3.25 -2.07
CA ALA A 47 9.17 2.39 -0.94
C ALA A 47 9.88 3.17 0.17
N ASN A 48 10.84 4.04 -0.18
CA ASN A 48 11.55 4.88 0.80
C ASN A 48 10.63 5.90 1.48
N LEU A 49 9.75 6.55 0.71
CA LEU A 49 8.78 7.52 1.27
C LEU A 49 7.83 6.84 2.26
N VAL A 50 7.25 5.71 1.86
CA VAL A 50 6.32 4.97 2.72
C VAL A 50 7.08 4.40 3.93
N PHE A 51 8.35 3.99 3.77
CA PHE A 51 9.17 3.48 4.87
C PHE A 51 9.34 4.54 5.96
N GLU A 52 9.72 5.77 5.60
CA GLU A 52 9.84 6.84 6.59
C GLU A 52 8.49 7.18 7.23
N ASN A 53 7.40 7.20 6.45
CA ASN A 53 6.05 7.42 7.00
C ASN A 53 5.61 6.33 7.99
N VAL A 54 5.91 5.07 7.68
CA VAL A 54 5.61 3.94 8.57
C VAL A 54 6.50 3.99 9.81
N LEU A 55 7.79 4.26 9.64
CA LEU A 55 8.76 4.34 10.72
C LEU A 55 8.37 5.42 11.74
N ASP A 56 7.92 6.59 11.26
CA ASP A 56 7.39 7.67 12.08
C ASP A 56 6.12 7.25 12.84
N ARG A 57 5.21 6.53 12.18
CA ARG A 57 3.95 6.09 12.79
C ARG A 57 4.10 5.00 13.84
N ILE A 58 5.07 4.09 13.70
CA ILE A 58 5.26 2.99 14.65
C ILE A 58 6.19 3.38 15.82
N GLU A 59 6.97 4.45 15.67
CA GLU A 59 7.90 4.98 16.68
C GLU A 59 8.74 3.88 17.39
N PRO A 60 9.58 3.12 16.66
CA PRO A 60 10.30 2.02 17.28
C PRO A 60 11.36 2.56 18.25
N ALA A 61 11.77 1.74 19.23
CA ALA A 61 12.73 2.15 20.25
C ALA A 61 14.13 2.52 19.69
N ARG A 62 14.52 1.95 18.54
CA ARG A 62 15.84 2.12 17.91
C ARG A 62 15.71 2.52 16.43
N PRO A 63 15.12 3.68 16.10
CA PRO A 63 14.76 4.04 14.72
C PRO A 63 15.97 4.25 13.81
N VAL A 64 17.14 4.58 14.36
CA VAL A 64 18.39 4.69 13.60
C VAL A 64 18.83 3.32 13.07
N LEU A 65 18.78 2.28 13.91
CA LEU A 65 19.16 0.93 13.48
C LEU A 65 18.16 0.32 12.52
N VAL A 66 16.87 0.66 12.65
CA VAL A 66 15.86 0.25 11.67
C VAL A 66 16.19 0.81 10.28
N ARG A 67 16.64 2.08 10.20
CA ARG A 67 17.11 2.68 8.94
C ARG A 67 18.37 1.99 8.40
N GLU A 68 19.28 1.55 9.27
CA GLU A 68 20.49 0.83 8.85
C GLU A 68 20.18 -0.55 8.26
N LEU A 69 19.07 -1.19 8.67
CA LEU A 69 18.63 -2.47 8.11
C LEU A 69 17.73 -2.35 6.88
N TRP A 70 17.22 -1.14 6.59
CA TRP A 70 16.31 -0.92 5.48
C TRP A 70 17.01 -1.06 4.13
N ASP A 71 16.42 -1.86 3.25
CA ASP A 71 16.88 -2.09 1.88
C ASP A 71 15.66 -2.08 0.95
N ALA A 72 15.42 -0.94 0.31
CA ALA A 72 14.28 -0.76 -0.59
C ALA A 72 14.33 -1.71 -1.79
N GLU A 73 15.52 -1.96 -2.33
CA GLU A 73 15.72 -2.82 -3.51
C GLU A 73 15.27 -4.25 -3.19
N LYS A 74 15.81 -4.78 -2.09
CA LYS A 74 15.47 -6.11 -1.61
C LYS A 74 13.99 -6.21 -1.27
N TYR A 75 13.43 -5.21 -0.59
CA TYR A 75 12.02 -5.19 -0.23
C TYR A 75 11.09 -5.26 -1.45
N ILE A 76 11.37 -4.48 -2.50
CA ILE A 76 10.56 -4.49 -3.73
C ILE A 76 10.49 -5.90 -4.33
N TYR A 77 11.61 -6.61 -4.40
CA TYR A 77 11.66 -7.97 -4.96
C TYR A 77 11.16 -9.06 -3.99
N GLU A 78 11.04 -8.78 -2.69
CA GLU A 78 10.32 -9.64 -1.75
C GLU A 78 8.80 -9.57 -1.96
N VAL A 79 8.28 -8.38 -2.28
CA VAL A 79 6.85 -8.14 -2.53
C VAL A 79 6.45 -8.54 -3.96
N LEU A 80 7.21 -8.08 -4.96
CA LEU A 80 6.91 -8.27 -6.37
C LEU A 80 7.61 -9.52 -6.91
N ARG A 81 6.84 -10.60 -7.10
CA ARG A 81 7.37 -11.90 -7.52
C ARG A 81 6.98 -12.25 -8.96
N PRO A 82 7.77 -13.06 -9.68
CA PRO A 82 7.51 -13.42 -11.08
C PRO A 82 6.12 -14.01 -11.33
N GLU A 83 5.55 -14.74 -10.36
CA GLU A 83 4.23 -15.39 -10.48
C GLU A 83 3.07 -14.39 -10.49
N MET A 84 3.32 -13.12 -10.16
CA MET A 84 2.32 -12.05 -10.15
C MET A 84 2.20 -11.36 -11.51
N LEU A 85 3.11 -11.62 -12.45
CA LEU A 85 3.17 -10.93 -13.73
C LEU A 85 2.22 -11.54 -14.79
N PRO A 86 1.67 -10.73 -15.70
CA PRO A 86 1.74 -9.26 -15.72
C PRO A 86 0.80 -8.64 -14.70
N ILE A 87 1.30 -7.65 -13.95
CA ILE A 87 0.53 -6.94 -12.91
C ILE A 87 0.32 -5.48 -13.33
N ASP A 88 -0.79 -4.90 -12.92
CA ASP A 88 -1.02 -3.47 -13.02
C ASP A 88 0.01 -2.71 -12.16
N ARG A 89 0.59 -1.65 -12.70
CA ARG A 89 1.66 -0.87 -12.07
C ARG A 89 1.20 -0.17 -10.80
N ASP A 90 0.05 0.48 -10.84
CA ASP A 90 -0.52 1.17 -9.68
C ASP A 90 -0.92 0.18 -8.58
N TYR A 91 -1.44 -0.98 -8.97
CA TYR A 91 -1.71 -2.06 -8.05
C TYR A 91 -0.43 -2.61 -7.42
N ALA A 92 0.64 -2.79 -8.18
CA ALA A 92 1.94 -3.22 -7.64
C ALA A 92 2.51 -2.20 -6.63
N LEU A 93 2.44 -0.89 -6.91
CA LEU A 93 2.79 0.17 -5.96
C LEU A 93 1.92 0.13 -4.70
N SER A 94 0.63 -0.14 -4.85
CA SER A 94 -0.29 -0.30 -3.70
C SER A 94 0.09 -1.48 -2.81
N LEU A 95 0.67 -2.56 -3.36
CA LEU A 95 1.15 -3.69 -2.57
C LEU A 95 2.41 -3.35 -1.76
N ILE A 96 3.33 -2.56 -2.32
CA ILE A 96 4.48 -2.01 -1.59
C ILE A 96 3.99 -1.27 -0.35
N GLU A 97 3.03 -0.35 -0.50
CA GLU A 97 2.50 0.39 0.63
C GLU A 97 1.80 -0.50 1.67
N ALA A 98 0.93 -1.41 1.21
CA ALA A 98 0.09 -2.22 2.08
C ALA A 98 0.88 -3.16 2.99
N PHE A 99 1.99 -3.73 2.49
CA PHE A 99 2.78 -4.70 3.25
C PHE A 99 3.93 -4.09 4.04
N LEU A 100 4.29 -2.83 3.80
CA LEU A 100 5.49 -2.23 4.38
C LEU A 100 5.45 -2.18 5.91
N VAL A 101 4.28 -1.91 6.49
CA VAL A 101 4.11 -1.85 7.96
C VAL A 101 4.60 -3.11 8.65
N HIS A 102 4.32 -4.29 8.08
CA HIS A 102 4.77 -5.56 8.65
C HIS A 102 6.28 -5.74 8.53
N HIS A 103 6.87 -5.29 7.42
CA HIS A 103 8.31 -5.34 7.21
C HIS A 103 9.05 -4.46 8.21
N VAL A 104 8.63 -3.19 8.39
CA VAL A 104 9.28 -2.28 9.34
C VAL A 104 9.15 -2.77 10.79
N ILE A 105 8.01 -3.37 11.16
CA ILE A 105 7.87 -4.05 12.47
C ILE A 105 8.88 -5.18 12.61
N GLY A 106 9.07 -5.99 11.56
CA GLY A 106 10.08 -7.05 11.53
C GLY A 106 11.49 -6.52 11.77
N LEU A 107 11.87 -5.44 11.08
CA LEU A 107 13.16 -4.77 11.26
C LEU A 107 13.30 -4.23 12.70
N ALA A 108 12.26 -3.59 13.23
CA ALA A 108 12.27 -3.07 14.60
C ALA A 108 12.54 -4.18 15.62
N VAL A 109 11.85 -5.32 15.52
CA VAL A 109 12.07 -6.50 16.38
C VAL A 109 13.49 -7.06 16.22
N GLU A 110 14.06 -7.03 15.02
CA GLU A 110 15.44 -7.48 14.79
C GLU A 110 16.47 -6.61 15.52
N THR A 111 16.22 -5.29 15.61
CA THR A 111 17.11 -4.38 16.34
C THR A 111 17.05 -4.52 17.85
N GLU A 112 16.09 -5.27 18.40
CA GLU A 112 15.95 -5.50 19.86
C GLU A 112 16.66 -6.76 20.34
N LYS A 113 17.20 -7.57 19.42
CA LYS A 113 17.99 -8.77 19.71
C LYS A 113 19.42 -8.40 20.11
#